data_AF-G5AEH4-F1
#
_entry.id   AF-G5AEH4-F1
#
_cell.length_a   1.000
_cell.length_b   1.000
_cell.length_c   1.000
_cell.angle_alpha   90.00
_cell.angle_beta   90.00
_cell.angle_gamma   90.00
#
_symmetry.space_group_name_H-M   'P 1'
#
loop_
_entity.id
_entity.type
_entity.pdbx_description
1 polymer ?
#
loop_
_entity_poly.entity_id
_entity_poly.type
_entity_poly.pdbx_seq_one_letter_code
_entity_poly.pdbx_strand_id
1 'polypeptide(L)'
;FQDAHKLQYGLEVVACDAGGAACSVRCLFCRYFGREEAPKGKRKRTQNIKYYKAPSRPQNYIEHNTTAHSAKWGEYTDLGDAEKAVFFAD
;
A
#
# COMPACT_ATOMS: atom_id res chain seq x y z
N PHE A 1 14.54 -0.24 -3.18
CA PHE A 1 13.37 0.37 -2.49
C PHE A 1 13.85 1.61 -1.76
N GLN A 2 13.07 2.70 -1.76
CA GLN A 2 13.42 3.90 -1.00
C GLN A 2 12.56 3.97 0.26
N ASP A 3 13.17 4.29 1.40
CA ASP A 3 12.46 4.27 2.69
C ASP A 3 11.32 5.29 2.78
N ALA A 4 11.44 6.42 2.09
CA ALA A 4 10.36 7.40 1.95
C ALA A 4 9.07 6.78 1.37
N HIS A 5 9.17 5.72 0.55
CA HIS A 5 8.01 5.05 -0.01
C HIS A 5 7.14 4.38 1.05
N LYS A 6 7.68 4.03 2.23
CA LYS A 6 6.93 3.44 3.34
C LYS A 6 5.78 4.35 3.74
N LEU A 7 6.12 5.60 4.09
CA LEU A 7 5.15 6.60 4.50
C LEU A 7 4.40 7.19 3.31
N GLN A 8 5.08 7.52 2.21
CA GLN A 8 4.43 8.21 1.09
C GLN A 8 3.31 7.38 0.44
N TYR A 9 3.46 6.06 0.37
CA TYR A 9 2.53 5.17 -0.33
C TYR A 9 1.85 4.13 0.55
N GLY A 10 2.07 4.16 1.87
CA GLY A 10 1.52 3.18 2.81
C GLY A 10 2.04 1.77 2.54
N LEU A 11 3.36 1.61 2.61
CA LEU A 11 4.05 0.34 2.33
C LEU A 11 4.89 -0.13 3.52
N GLU A 12 5.06 -1.44 3.61
CA GLU A 12 5.91 -2.07 4.62
C GLU A 12 6.85 -3.10 3.98
N VAL A 13 8.11 -3.09 4.40
CA VAL A 13 9.10 -4.08 3.98
C VAL A 13 8.84 -5.38 4.75
N VAL A 14 8.66 -6.48 4.01
CA VAL A 14 8.38 -7.80 4.60
C VAL A 14 9.51 -8.80 4.38
N ALA A 15 10.43 -8.52 3.46
CA ALA A 15 11.61 -9.34 3.24
C ALA A 15 12.76 -8.49 2.67
N CYS A 16 13.97 -8.78 3.12
CA CYS A 16 15.22 -8.24 2.59
C CYS A 16 16.09 -9.37 2.03
N ASP A 17 16.98 -9.06 1.09
CA ASP A 17 18.04 -9.99 0.68
C ASP A 17 19.15 -10.10 1.75
N ALA A 18 20.13 -10.96 1.47
CA ALA A 18 21.30 -11.14 2.31
C ALA A 18 22.14 -9.85 2.47
N GLY A 19 22.00 -8.87 1.57
CA GLY A 19 22.65 -7.57 1.65
C GLY A 19 21.83 -6.52 2.42
N GLY A 20 20.65 -6.88 2.94
CA GLY A 20 19.77 -5.98 3.68
C GLY A 20 18.88 -5.10 2.80
N ALA A 21 18.91 -5.24 1.48
CA ALA A 21 18.05 -4.47 0.59
C ALA A 21 16.64 -5.09 0.53
N ALA A 22 15.60 -4.26 0.60
CA ALA A 22 14.22 -4.74 0.57
C ALA A 22 13.89 -5.42 -0.77
N CYS A 23 13.56 -6.71 -0.72
CA CYS A 23 13.19 -7.52 -1.88
C CYS A 23 11.69 -7.69 -2.03
N SER A 24 10.94 -7.60 -0.94
CA SER A 24 9.49 -7.62 -0.98
C SER A 24 8.89 -6.61 -0.02
N VAL A 25 7.90 -5.88 -0.53
CA VAL A 25 7.09 -4.94 0.25
C VAL A 25 5.62 -5.25 0.07
N ARG A 26 4.80 -5.00 1.08
CA ARG A 26 3.34 -5.17 1.02
C ARG A 26 2.62 -3.83 1.15
N CYS A 27 1.42 -3.78 0.60
CA CYS A 27 0.50 -2.66 0.78
C CYS A 27 -0.15 -2.72 2.17
N LEU A 28 -0.02 -1.65 2.95
CA LEU A 28 -0.64 -1.54 4.28
C LEU A 28 -2.17 -1.40 4.18
N PHE A 29 -2.70 -0.69 3.18
CA PHE A 29 -4.16 -0.60 2.97
C PHE A 29 -4.79 -1.97 2.77
N CYS A 30 -4.17 -2.82 1.94
CA CYS A 30 -4.57 -4.21 1.76
C CYS A 30 -4.55 -5.01 3.08
N ARG A 31 -3.57 -4.78 3.95
CA ARG A 31 -3.40 -5.51 5.22
C ARG A 31 -4.45 -5.10 6.25
N TYR A 32 -4.71 -3.80 6.39
CA TYR A 32 -5.54 -3.24 7.47
C TYR A 32 -7.01 -3.08 7.07
N PHE A 33 -7.28 -2.65 5.84
CA PHE A 33 -8.65 -2.35 5.39
C PHE A 33 -9.17 -3.34 4.36
N GLY A 34 -8.28 -4.13 3.76
CA GLY A 34 -8.62 -4.95 2.60
C GLY A 34 -8.87 -4.10 1.35
N ARG A 35 -9.36 -4.73 0.28
CA ARG A 35 -9.69 -4.04 -0.97
C ARG A 35 -11.11 -3.50 -0.93
N GLU A 36 -11.24 -2.24 -1.30
CA GLU A 36 -12.52 -1.58 -1.51
C GLU A 36 -13.25 -2.20 -2.71
N GLU A 37 -14.57 -2.31 -2.58
CA GLU A 37 -15.44 -2.80 -3.64
C GLU A 37 -15.41 -1.85 -4.85
N ALA A 38 -15.44 -2.43 -6.05
CA ALA A 38 -15.48 -1.62 -7.26
C ALA A 38 -16.92 -1.09 -7.45
N PRO A 39 -17.13 0.21 -7.74
CA PRO A 39 -18.47 0.82 -7.88
C PRO A 39 -19.41 0.12 -8.88
N LYS A 40 -18.87 -0.66 -9.83
CA LYS A 40 -19.61 -1.41 -10.85
C LYS A 40 -19.25 -2.90 -10.90
N GLY A 41 -18.63 -3.42 -9.84
CA GLY A 41 -18.20 -4.81 -9.77
C GLY A 41 -19.40 -5.76 -9.66
N LYS A 42 -19.53 -6.71 -10.58
CA LYS A 42 -20.54 -7.77 -10.48
C LYS A 42 -20.17 -8.88 -9.48
N ARG A 43 -18.94 -8.86 -8.96
CA ARG A 43 -18.38 -9.87 -8.07
C ARG A 43 -17.67 -9.18 -6.91
N LYS A 44 -17.78 -9.77 -5.72
CA LYS A 44 -17.02 -9.35 -4.54
C LYS A 44 -15.53 -9.43 -4.81
N ARG A 45 -14.77 -8.44 -4.38
CA ARG A 45 -13.30 -8.44 -4.55
C ARG A 45 -12.63 -9.42 -3.60
N THR A 46 -11.56 -10.05 -4.10
CA THR A 46 -10.69 -10.86 -3.26
C THR A 46 -9.92 -9.97 -2.30
N GLN A 47 -9.78 -10.42 -1.06
CA GLN A 47 -9.13 -9.67 0.02
C GLN A 47 -7.64 -10.03 0.15
N ASN A 48 -7.02 -10.40 -0.98
CA ASN A 48 -5.61 -10.79 -1.00
C ASN A 48 -4.71 -9.56 -0.87
N ILE A 49 -3.74 -9.65 0.04
CA ILE A 49 -2.75 -8.60 0.24
C ILE A 49 -1.86 -8.48 -0.99
N LYS A 50 -1.69 -7.25 -1.48
CA LYS A 50 -0.77 -6.97 -2.59
C LYS A 50 0.66 -6.90 -2.08
N TYR A 51 1.50 -7.75 -2.66
CA TYR A 51 2.96 -7.71 -2.52
C TYR A 51 3.60 -7.19 -3.80
N TYR A 52 4.71 -6.48 -3.64
CA TYR A 52 5.56 -5.99 -4.71
C TYR A 52 6.95 -6.57 -4.54
N LYS A 53 7.55 -6.96 -5.65
CA LYS A 53 8.97 -7.35 -5.74
C LYS A 53 9.72 -6.27 -6.50
N ALA A 54 11.05 -6.26 -6.36
CA ALA A 54 11.89 -5.37 -7.15
C ALA A 54 11.65 -5.57 -8.66
N PRO A 55 11.65 -4.50 -9.48
CA PRO A 55 11.96 -3.11 -9.13
C PRO A 55 10.80 -2.35 -8.47
N SER A 56 11.13 -1.57 -7.44
CA SER A 56 10.19 -0.80 -6.62
C SER A 56 9.74 0.50 -7.30
N ARG A 57 8.78 0.42 -8.24
CA ARG A 57 8.30 1.55 -9.05
C ARG A 57 7.11 2.28 -8.39
N PRO A 58 7.21 3.58 -8.08
CA PRO A 58 6.12 4.37 -7.48
C PRO A 58 4.79 4.29 -8.22
N GLN A 59 4.82 4.29 -9.56
CA GLN A 59 3.63 4.20 -10.40
C GLN A 59 2.74 2.99 -10.05
N ASN A 60 3.35 1.84 -9.75
CA ASN A 60 2.63 0.61 -9.43
C ASN A 60 1.91 0.70 -8.06
N TYR A 61 2.42 1.53 -7.15
CA TYR A 61 1.81 1.75 -5.84
C TYR A 61 0.63 2.71 -5.98
N ILE A 62 0.82 3.80 -6.71
CA ILE A 62 -0.22 4.80 -6.97
C ILE A 62 -1.40 4.16 -7.71
N GLU A 63 -1.14 3.44 -8.81
CA GLU A 63 -2.20 2.77 -9.56
C GLU A 63 -2.96 1.78 -8.69
N HIS A 64 -2.26 1.00 -7.86
CA HIS A 64 -2.90 0.06 -6.96
C HIS A 64 -3.75 0.77 -5.90
N ASN A 65 -3.22 1.77 -5.22
CA ASN A 65 -3.94 2.48 -4.17
C ASN A 65 -5.19 3.17 -4.74
N THR A 66 -5.08 3.85 -5.89
CA THR A 66 -6.21 4.50 -6.57
C THR A 66 -7.29 3.51 -7.00
N THR A 67 -6.92 2.29 -7.43
CA THR A 67 -7.89 1.31 -7.97
C THR A 67 -8.42 0.33 -6.93
N ALA A 68 -7.68 0.08 -5.85
CA ALA A 68 -8.00 -0.92 -4.82
C ALA A 68 -8.43 -0.30 -3.49
N HIS A 69 -8.06 0.94 -3.23
CA HIS A 69 -8.24 1.64 -1.96
C HIS A 69 -8.59 3.12 -2.20
N SER A 70 -9.40 3.43 -3.22
CA SER A 70 -9.68 4.81 -3.64
C SER A 70 -10.08 5.76 -2.52
N ALA A 71 -10.95 5.33 -1.61
CA ALA A 71 -11.42 6.17 -0.51
C ALA A 71 -10.33 6.34 0.56
N LYS A 72 -9.75 5.23 1.05
CA LYS A 72 -8.70 5.28 2.07
C LYS A 72 -7.42 5.94 1.57
N TRP A 73 -7.10 5.78 0.29
CA TRP A 73 -5.98 6.46 -0.35
C TRP A 73 -6.22 7.97 -0.42
N GLY A 74 -7.42 8.41 -0.78
CA GLY A 74 -7.79 9.82 -0.78
C GLY A 74 -7.67 10.45 0.62
N GLU A 75 -8.25 9.80 1.64
CA GLU A 75 -8.08 10.21 3.04
C GLU A 75 -6.60 10.32 3.39
N TYR A 76 -5.80 9.29 3.07
CA TYR A 76 -4.39 9.24 3.41
C TYR A 76 -3.56 10.29 2.69
N THR A 77 -3.84 10.62 1.42
CA THR A 77 -3.05 11.61 0.68
C THR A 77 -3.16 13.01 1.27
N ASP A 78 -4.31 13.33 1.86
CA ASP A 78 -4.60 14.64 2.44
C ASP A 78 -3.98 14.83 3.83
N LEU A 79 -3.51 13.75 4.45
CA LEU A 79 -2.87 13.78 5.78
C LEU A 79 -1.44 14.31 5.74
N GLY A 80 -1.03 14.95 6.85
CA GLY A 80 0.37 15.24 7.14
C GLY A 80 1.15 13.99 7.58
N ASP A 81 2.48 14.09 7.57
CA ASP A 81 3.35 12.95 7.87
C ASP A 81 3.14 12.34 9.27
N ALA A 82 2.82 13.17 10.27
CA ALA A 82 2.54 12.71 11.63
C ALA A 82 1.25 11.88 11.71
N GLU A 83 0.21 12.27 10.97
CA GLU A 83 -1.06 11.55 10.90
C GLU A 83 -0.92 10.26 10.08
N LYS A 84 -0.18 10.32 8.97
CA LYS A 84 0.18 9.13 8.16
C LYS A 84 0.90 8.06 8.99
N ALA A 85 1.77 8.48 9.91
CA ALA A 85 2.53 7.56 10.75
C ALA A 85 1.64 6.72 11.70
N VAL A 86 0.47 7.23 12.08
CA VAL A 86 -0.49 6.54 12.95
C VAL A 86 -1.73 6.03 12.22
N PHE A 87 -1.86 6.29 10.92
CA PHE A 87 -3.05 5.92 10.13
C PHE A 87 -3.34 4.41 10.08
N PHE A 88 -2.29 3.59 10.18
CA PHE A 88 -2.38 2.13 10.21
C PHE A 88 -2.13 1.55 11.62
N ALA A 89 -2.22 2.37 12.66
CA ALA A 89 -2.11 1.90 14.04
C ALA A 89 -3.47 1.32 14.48
N ASP A 90 -3.61 0.00 14.33
CA ASP A 90 -4.64 -0.85 14.94
C ASP A 90 -3.94 -2.08 15.55
#